data_AF-A0A1J8PWS2-F1
#
_entry.id   AF-A0A1J8PWS2-F1
#
_cell.length_a   1.000
_cell.length_b   1.000
_cell.length_c   1.000
_cell.angle_alpha   90.00
_cell.angle_beta   90.00
_cell.angle_gamma   90.00
#
_symmetry.space_group_name_H-M   'P 1'
#
loop_
_entity.id
_entity.type
_entity.pdbx_description
1 polymer ?
#
loop_
_entity_poly.entity_id
_entity_poly.type
_entity_poly.pdbx_seq_one_letter_code
_entity_poly.pdbx_strand_id
1 'polypeptide(L)'
;QAFAIIPKVIKIERTGLTTLTITHDQPVKERNPNANYGIYMKTNEKIYVGSSNSEHSRTVVAVNPNTEGYAIAWEMEVVELVDMDNDNITTIDEMRVRSYGWSN
;
A
#
# COMPACT_ATOMS: atom_id res chain seq x y z
N GLN A 1 -6.58 -10.64 -22.28
CA GLN A 1 -6.11 -9.25 -22.17
C GLN A 1 -4.62 -9.30 -21.89
N ALA A 2 -3.80 -8.46 -22.52
CA ALA A 2 -2.36 -8.41 -22.24
C ALA A 2 -2.09 -7.38 -21.14
N PHE A 3 -1.36 -7.76 -20.10
CA PHE A 3 -0.95 -6.88 -19.02
C PHE A 3 0.42 -6.27 -19.32
N ALA A 4 0.62 -4.99 -18.97
CA ALA A 4 1.92 -4.32 -19.01
C ALA A 4 2.90 -5.06 -18.09
N ILE A 5 4.20 -5.00 -18.38
CA ILE A 5 5.24 -5.77 -17.67
C ILE A 5 5.43 -5.29 -16.21
N ILE A 6 5.15 -4.01 -15.94
CA ILE A 6 5.25 -3.41 -14.61
C ILE A 6 3.97 -2.61 -14.36
N PRO A 7 3.07 -3.06 -13.46
CA PRO A 7 1.89 -2.31 -13.04
C PRO A 7 2.32 -1.03 -12.35
N LYS A 8 1.55 0.03 -12.59
CA LYS A 8 1.76 1.32 -11.97
C LYS A 8 0.74 1.54 -10.87
N VAL A 9 1.21 1.92 -9.68
CA VAL A 9 0.34 2.49 -8.64
C VAL A 9 -0.18 3.84 -9.14
N ILE A 10 -1.52 3.97 -9.24
CA ILE A 10 -2.19 5.20 -9.69
C ILE A 10 -2.90 5.94 -8.57
N LYS A 11 -3.21 5.25 -7.46
CA LYS A 11 -3.91 5.83 -6.32
C LYS A 11 -3.50 5.12 -5.04
N ILE A 12 -3.31 5.90 -3.98
CA ILE A 12 -3.24 5.42 -2.60
C ILE A 12 -4.24 6.27 -1.83
N GLU A 13 -5.16 5.62 -1.14
CA GLU A 13 -6.20 6.30 -0.39
C GLU A 13 -6.43 5.64 0.96
N ARG A 14 -6.77 6.44 1.97
CA ARG A 14 -7.23 5.93 3.24
C ARG A 14 -8.72 5.62 3.15
N THR A 15 -9.08 4.35 3.30
CA THR A 15 -10.46 3.86 3.21
C THR A 15 -11.05 3.45 4.56
N GLY A 16 -10.22 3.37 5.59
CA GLY A 16 -10.64 3.06 6.95
C GLY A 16 -9.77 3.73 8.00
N LEU A 17 -10.10 3.51 9.28
CA LEU A 17 -9.35 4.06 10.41
C LEU A 17 -7.87 3.66 10.35
N THR A 18 -7.58 2.41 10.00
CA THR A 18 -6.23 1.86 9.90
C THR A 18 -5.97 1.27 8.52
N THR A 19 -6.71 1.66 7.48
CA THR A 19 -6.66 0.98 6.19
C THR A 19 -6.27 1.94 5.07
N LEU A 20 -5.25 1.54 4.30
CA LEU A 20 -4.94 2.14 3.00
C LEU A 20 -5.32 1.17 1.89
N THR A 21 -5.97 1.67 0.85
CA THR A 21 -6.20 0.98 -0.41
C THR A 21 -5.23 1.52 -1.46
N ILE A 22 -4.49 0.61 -2.09
CA ILE A 22 -3.57 0.89 -3.19
C ILE A 22 -4.22 0.40 -4.48
N THR A 23 -4.34 1.26 -5.49
CA THR A 23 -4.90 0.93 -6.80
C THR A 23 -3.83 0.99 -7.88
N HIS A 24 -3.82 -0.04 -8.73
CA HIS A 24 -2.97 -0.14 -9.92
C HIS A 24 -3.73 0.21 -11.20
N ASP A 25 -2.99 0.59 -12.23
CA ASP A 25 -3.51 0.83 -13.59
C ASP A 25 -4.01 -0.44 -14.29
N GLN A 26 -3.64 -1.61 -13.78
CA GLN A 26 -4.06 -2.91 -14.29
C GLN A 26 -4.16 -3.95 -13.16
N PRO A 27 -4.91 -5.05 -13.37
CA PRO A 27 -4.96 -6.15 -12.42
C PRO A 27 -3.59 -6.77 -12.17
N VAL A 28 -3.30 -7.08 -10.91
CA VAL A 28 -2.10 -7.80 -10.47
C VAL A 28 -2.50 -8.95 -9.57
N LYS A 29 -1.62 -9.94 -9.41
CA LYS A 29 -1.82 -11.13 -8.58
C LYS A 29 -0.58 -11.40 -7.73
N GLU A 30 -0.76 -11.92 -6.53
CA GLU A 30 0.34 -12.39 -5.68
C GLU A 30 1.08 -13.56 -6.33
N ARG A 31 2.41 -13.48 -6.45
CA ARG A 31 3.26 -14.62 -6.86
C ARG A 31 3.55 -15.55 -5.72
N ASN A 32 3.61 -15.04 -4.48
CA ASN A 32 3.87 -15.82 -3.30
C ASN A 32 3.05 -15.28 -2.11
N PRO A 33 2.75 -16.12 -1.09
CA PRO A 33 1.94 -15.73 0.07
C PRO A 33 2.55 -14.64 0.96
N ASN A 34 3.82 -14.27 0.72
CA ASN A 34 4.54 -13.22 1.44
C ASN A 34 4.67 -11.94 0.60
N ALA A 35 3.90 -11.82 -0.49
CA ALA A 35 3.81 -10.59 -1.26
C ALA A 35 3.40 -9.46 -0.31
N ASN A 36 4.13 -8.35 -0.38
CA ASN A 36 3.99 -7.26 0.57
C ASN A 36 4.14 -5.92 -0.11
N TYR A 37 3.67 -4.90 0.60
CA TYR A 37 4.04 -3.52 0.33
C TYR A 37 4.93 -3.03 1.47
N GLY A 38 6.09 -2.50 1.11
CA GLY A 38 6.83 -1.62 1.99
C GLY A 38 6.14 -0.26 2.02
N ILE A 39 5.83 0.25 3.21
CA ILE A 39 5.35 1.62 3.40
C ILE A 39 6.31 2.43 4.29
N TYR A 40 6.47 3.70 3.93
CA TYR A 40 7.10 4.71 4.76
C TYR A 40 6.20 5.94 4.79
N MET A 41 6.02 6.52 5.98
CA MET A 41 5.24 7.75 6.18
C MET A 41 5.98 8.70 7.10
N LYS A 42 6.19 9.94 6.63
CA LYS A 42 6.79 11.02 7.40
C LYS A 42 5.96 12.29 7.23
N THR A 43 5.82 13.02 8.33
CA THR A 43 5.17 14.33 8.38
C THR A 43 5.73 15.14 9.55
N ASN A 44 5.90 16.45 9.39
CA ASN A 44 6.44 17.34 10.43
C ASN A 44 7.72 16.79 11.07
N GLU A 45 8.64 16.28 10.25
CA GLU A 45 9.90 15.63 10.64
C GLU A 45 9.78 14.29 11.40
N LYS A 46 8.60 13.94 11.92
CA LYS A 46 8.32 12.67 12.59
C LYS A 46 8.04 11.56 11.57
N ILE A 47 8.71 10.42 11.77
CA ILE A 47 8.46 9.20 11.02
C ILE A 47 7.41 8.40 11.78
N TYR A 48 6.26 8.16 11.15
CA TYR A 48 5.18 7.35 11.73
C TYR A 48 5.31 5.89 11.32
N VAL A 49 5.77 5.62 10.10
CA VAL A 49 5.98 4.25 9.62
C VAL A 49 7.32 4.12 8.91
N GLY A 50 8.07 3.07 9.24
CA GLY A 50 9.39 2.79 8.69
C GLY A 50 10.53 3.46 9.46
N SER A 51 11.66 3.62 8.78
CA SER A 51 12.82 4.36 9.26
C SER A 51 13.31 5.32 8.17
N SER A 52 14.26 6.20 8.49
CA SER A 52 14.76 7.21 7.55
C SER A 52 15.17 6.63 6.19
N ASN A 53 15.69 5.39 6.19
CA ASN A 53 16.23 4.73 5.01
C ASN A 53 15.54 3.40 4.67
N SER A 54 14.39 3.09 5.28
CA SER A 54 13.70 1.82 5.01
C SER A 54 12.19 1.93 5.12
N GLU A 55 11.50 1.36 4.15
CA GLU A 55 10.08 1.04 4.28
C GLU A 55 9.87 -0.15 5.22
N HIS A 56 8.69 -0.21 5.84
CA HIS A 56 8.29 -1.32 6.69
C HIS A 56 7.28 -2.19 5.94
N SER A 57 7.54 -3.49 5.87
CA SER A 57 6.71 -4.43 5.12
C SER A 57 5.35 -4.66 5.77
N ARG A 58 4.31 -4.66 4.95
CA ARG A 58 2.92 -4.97 5.32
C ARG A 58 2.36 -6.05 4.42
N THR A 59 1.71 -7.02 5.03
CA THR A 59 0.82 -7.94 4.32
C THR A 59 -0.35 -7.16 3.74
N VAL A 60 -0.84 -7.60 2.59
CA VAL A 60 -2.00 -6.99 1.94
C VAL A 60 -3.05 -8.02 1.58
N VAL A 61 -4.25 -7.54 1.29
CA VAL A 61 -5.38 -8.36 0.88
C VAL A 61 -5.97 -7.81 -0.41
N ALA A 62 -6.30 -8.71 -1.34
CA ALA A 62 -6.90 -8.35 -2.62
C ALA A 62 -8.33 -7.82 -2.42
N VAL A 63 -8.66 -6.69 -3.04
CA VAL A 63 -10.03 -6.17 -3.05
C VAL A 63 -10.75 -6.72 -4.28
N ASN A 64 -11.81 -7.51 -4.04
CA ASN A 64 -12.64 -8.13 -5.08
C ASN A 64 -11.83 -8.83 -6.21
N PRO A 65 -10.96 -9.80 -5.87
CA PRO A 65 -10.19 -10.52 -6.88
C PRO A 65 -11.11 -11.31 -7.81
N ASN A 66 -10.71 -11.45 -9.08
CA ASN A 66 -11.39 -12.38 -9.99
C ASN A 66 -11.11 -13.85 -9.60
N THR A 67 -11.73 -14.80 -10.31
CA THR A 67 -11.57 -16.24 -10.05
C THR A 67 -10.12 -16.75 -10.16
N GLU A 68 -9.27 -15.99 -10.84
CA GLU A 68 -7.84 -16.31 -11.00
C GLU A 68 -6.97 -15.61 -9.95
N GLY A 69 -7.53 -14.77 -9.08
CA GLY A 69 -6.81 -14.05 -8.03
C GLY A 69 -6.23 -12.70 -8.44
N TYR A 70 -6.57 -12.18 -9.62
CA TYR A 70 -6.15 -10.84 -10.04
C TYR A 70 -7.07 -9.77 -9.44
N ALA A 71 -6.47 -8.70 -8.92
CA ALA A 71 -7.17 -7.53 -8.41
C ALA A 71 -6.46 -6.25 -8.83
N ILE A 72 -7.23 -5.20 -9.11
CA ILE A 72 -6.71 -3.85 -9.37
C ILE A 72 -6.39 -3.09 -8.08
N ALA A 73 -6.97 -3.50 -6.95
CA ALA A 73 -6.87 -2.82 -5.67
C ALA A 73 -6.49 -3.79 -4.56
N TRP A 74 -5.66 -3.31 -3.63
CA TRP A 74 -5.11 -4.07 -2.51
C TRP A 74 -5.19 -3.24 -1.24
N GLU A 75 -5.64 -3.83 -0.15
CA GLU A 75 -5.74 -3.19 1.16
C GLU A 75 -4.55 -3.57 2.04
N MET A 76 -4.00 -2.58 2.75
CA MET A 76 -2.99 -2.78 3.78
C MET A 76 -3.47 -2.15 5.09
N GLU A 77 -3.17 -2.83 6.19
CA GLU A 77 -3.34 -2.26 7.52
C GLU A 77 -2.14 -1.39 7.92
N VAL A 78 -2.43 -0.19 8.41
CA VAL A 78 -1.50 0.85 8.84
C VAL A 78 -2.06 1.47 10.12
N VAL A 79 -1.77 0.83 11.26
CA VAL A 79 -2.27 1.25 12.58
C VAL A 79 -1.80 2.64 12.97
N GLU A 80 -0.64 3.06 12.45
CA GLU A 80 -0.02 4.35 12.74
C GLU A 80 -0.81 5.54 12.16
N LEU A 81 -1.81 5.31 11.30
CA LEU A 81 -2.78 6.34 10.91
C LEU A 81 -3.58 6.87 12.11
N VAL A 82 -3.80 6.05 13.15
CA VAL A 82 -4.45 6.50 14.39
C VAL A 82 -3.55 7.44 15.17
N ASP A 83 -2.25 7.18 15.21
CA ASP A 83 -1.28 8.08 15.86
C ASP A 83 -1.23 9.43 15.14
N MET A 84 -1.31 9.41 13.80
CA MET A 84 -1.41 10.63 12.99
C MET A 84 -2.68 11.42 13.29
N ASP A 85 -3.84 10.75 13.41
CA ASP A 85 -5.09 11.40 13.79
C ASP A 85 -5.01 12.04 15.18
N ASN A 86 -4.43 11.32 16.14
CA ASN A 86 -4.25 11.82 17.51
C ASN A 86 -3.33 13.04 17.56
N ASP A 87 -2.35 13.12 16.66
CA ASP A 87 -1.46 14.27 16.49
C ASP A 87 -2.08 15.38 15.62
N ASN A 88 -3.37 15.27 15.24
CA ASN A 88 -4.10 16.20 14.37
C ASN A 88 -3.43 16.45 13.01
N ILE A 89 -2.79 15.43 12.45
CA ILE A 89 -2.15 15.52 11.14
C ILE A 89 -3.19 15.36 10.03
N THR A 90 -3.32 16.38 9.19
CA THR A 90 -4.26 16.38 8.05
C THR A 90 -3.58 16.14 6.70
N THR A 91 -2.25 16.16 6.65
CA THR A 91 -1.45 16.01 5.43
C THR A 91 -0.21 15.16 5.68
N ILE A 92 0.26 14.45 4.66
CA ILE A 92 1.49 13.66 4.71
C ILE A 92 2.52 14.32 3.81
N ASP A 93 3.68 14.69 4.36
CA ASP A 93 4.77 15.31 3.60
C ASP A 93 5.40 14.32 2.62
N GLU A 94 5.62 13.09 3.08
CA GLU A 94 6.21 12.02 2.27
C GLU A 94 5.56 10.68 2.56
N MET A 95 5.07 10.04 1.49
CA MET A 95 4.63 8.64 1.50
C MET A 95 5.34 7.87 0.39
N ARG A 96 5.98 6.77 0.76
CA ARG A 96 6.59 5.83 -0.20
C ARG A 96 5.91 4.48 -0.05
N VAL A 97 5.48 3.92 -1.16
CA VAL A 97 4.87 2.59 -1.23
C VAL A 97 5.61 1.78 -2.29
N ARG A 98 6.13 0.61 -1.90
CA ARG A 98 6.90 -0.27 -2.78
C ARG A 98 6.36 -1.69 -2.72
N SER A 99 6.01 -2.23 -3.87
CA SER A 99 5.41 -3.56 -3.99
C SER A 99 6.47 -4.62 -4.30
N TYR A 100 6.40 -5.79 -3.67
CA TYR A 100 7.27 -6.94 -3.97
C TYR A 100 6.45 -8.23 -4.14
N GLY A 101 6.90 -9.12 -5.03
CA GLY A 101 6.29 -10.43 -5.21
C GLY A 101 5.00 -10.45 -6.04
N TRP A 102 4.78 -9.47 -6.93
CA TRP A 102 3.57 -9.33 -7.75
C TRP A 102 3.77 -9.81 -9.19
N SER A 103 2.78 -10.50 -9.76
CA SER A 103 2.66 -10.83 -11.19
C SER A 103 1.51 -10.08 -11.83
N ASN A 104 1.60 -9.96 -13.14
CA ASN A 104 0.54 -9.44 -14.00
C ASN A 104 0.10 -10.58 -14.90
#